data_AF-A0A3N5EWT4-F1
#
_entry.id   AF-A0A3N5EWT4-F1
#
_cell.length_a   1.000
_cell.length_b   1.000
_cell.length_c   1.000
_cell.angle_alpha   90.00
_cell.angle_beta   90.00
_cell.angle_gamma   90.00
#
_symmetry.space_group_name_H-M   'P 1'
#
loop_
_entity.id
_entity.type
_entity.pdbx_description
1 polymer ?
#
loop_
_entity_poly.entity_id
_entity_poly.type
_entity_poly.pdbx_seq_one_letter_code
_entity_poly.pdbx_strand_id
1 'polypeptide(L)'
;LSLKELIMQGMNDPRILSEKLMNDFEPAVFKAYPEIGRLKEEMLAAGAVYSAMSGSGSSVYGLFREGAGAESLAALLRARGYRTFTTSPHFLPAE
;
A
#
# COMPACT_ATOMS: atom_id res chain seq x y z
N LEU A 1 12.89 -12.74 -11.41
CA LEU A 1 13.16 -11.94 -10.20
C LEU A 1 12.31 -12.51 -9.09
N SER A 2 12.90 -12.78 -7.94
CA SER A 2 12.13 -13.04 -6.73
C SER A 2 11.33 -11.79 -6.33
N LEU A 3 10.25 -11.97 -5.57
CA LEU A 3 9.44 -10.85 -5.06
C LEU A 3 10.30 -9.88 -4.22
N LYS A 4 11.25 -10.40 -3.44
CA LYS A 4 12.19 -9.59 -2.66
C LYS A 4 13.04 -8.70 -3.56
N GLU A 5 13.63 -9.23 -4.62
CA GLU A 5 14.44 -8.45 -5.57
C GLU A 5 13.59 -7.41 -6.29
N LEU A 6 12.37 -7.77 -6.69
CA LEU A 6 11.44 -6.85 -7.33
C LEU A 6 11.09 -5.68 -6.41
N ILE A 7 10.78 -5.94 -5.14
CA ILE A 7 10.50 -4.90 -4.14
C ILE A 7 11.73 -4.01 -3.95
N MET A 8 12.93 -4.58 -3.80
CA MET A 8 14.15 -3.80 -3.61
C MET A 8 14.50 -2.93 -4.82
N GLN A 9 14.32 -3.44 -6.04
CA GLN A 9 14.51 -2.66 -7.27
C GLN A 9 13.43 -1.58 -7.42
N GLY A 10 12.19 -1.94 -7.12
CA GLY A 10 11.03 -1.05 -7.11
C GLY A 10 11.10 0.08 -6.10
N MET A 11 11.74 -0.19 -4.95
CA MET A 11 12.13 0.82 -3.99
C MET A 11 13.26 1.71 -4.49
N ASN A 12 13.80 1.57 -5.69
CA ASN A 12 14.69 2.57 -6.31
C ASN A 12 14.04 3.19 -7.55
N ASP A 13 13.25 2.39 -8.29
CA ASP A 13 12.42 2.83 -9.40
C ASP A 13 10.96 2.36 -9.22
N PRO A 14 10.08 3.24 -8.71
CA PRO A 14 8.68 2.91 -8.41
C PRO A 14 7.90 2.32 -9.58
N ARG A 15 8.28 2.67 -10.83
CA ARG A 15 7.61 2.21 -12.05
C ARG A 15 7.66 0.70 -12.20
N ILE A 16 8.75 0.08 -11.74
CA ILE A 16 8.94 -1.37 -11.76
C ILE A 16 7.85 -2.07 -10.93
N LEU A 17 7.48 -1.50 -9.78
CA LEU A 17 6.43 -2.08 -8.94
C LEU A 17 5.08 -1.99 -9.62
N SER A 18 4.72 -0.82 -10.11
CA SER A 18 3.43 -0.60 -10.78
C SER A 18 3.25 -1.46 -12.04
N GLU A 19 4.34 -1.79 -12.75
CA GLU A 19 4.31 -2.64 -13.95
C GLU A 19 4.33 -4.15 -13.68
N LYS A 20 4.96 -4.59 -12.58
CA LYS A 20 5.22 -6.01 -12.31
C LYS A 20 4.47 -6.57 -11.12
N LEU A 21 4.02 -5.71 -10.22
CA LEU A 21 3.25 -6.06 -9.03
C LEU A 21 1.88 -5.40 -9.17
N MET A 22 0.93 -6.18 -9.67
CA MET A 22 -0.45 -5.77 -9.85
C MET A 22 -1.37 -6.77 -9.16
N ASN A 23 -2.57 -6.33 -8.82
CA ASN A 23 -3.59 -7.19 -8.25
C ASN A 23 -4.77 -7.26 -9.22
N ASP A 24 -4.97 -8.44 -9.79
CA ASP A 24 -5.96 -8.69 -10.84
C ASP A 24 -7.42 -8.51 -10.38
N PHE A 25 -7.67 -8.48 -9.06
CA PHE A 25 -8.99 -8.17 -8.51
C PHE A 25 -9.32 -6.68 -8.52
N GLU A 26 -8.30 -5.80 -8.57
CA GLU A 26 -8.50 -4.35 -8.49
C GLU A 26 -9.49 -3.79 -9.52
N PRO A 27 -9.44 -4.13 -10.82
CA PRO A 27 -10.36 -3.55 -11.80
C PRO A 27 -11.84 -3.83 -11.46
N ALA A 28 -12.14 -5.05 -11.03
CA ALA A 28 -13.51 -5.44 -10.66
C ALA A 28 -13.92 -4.82 -9.31
N VAL A 29 -13.04 -4.88 -8.31
CA VAL A 29 -13.32 -4.37 -6.97
C VAL A 29 -13.45 -2.86 -6.96
N PHE A 30 -12.58 -2.11 -7.65
CA PHE A 30 -12.67 -0.64 -7.71
C PHE A 30 -13.87 -0.16 -8.50
N LYS A 31 -14.33 -0.95 -9.49
CA LYS A 31 -15.58 -0.66 -10.19
C LYS A 31 -16.80 -0.80 -9.26
N ALA A 32 -16.82 -1.84 -8.42
CA ALA A 32 -17.92 -2.09 -7.50
C ALA A 32 -17.86 -1.21 -6.23
N TYR A 33 -16.64 -0.92 -5.75
CA TYR A 33 -16.34 -0.20 -4.51
C TYR A 33 -15.24 0.85 -4.76
N PRO A 34 -15.58 1.99 -5.40
CA PRO A 34 -14.61 3.03 -5.78
C PRO A 34 -13.84 3.61 -4.58
N GLU A 35 -14.39 3.54 -3.38
CA GLU A 35 -13.73 3.98 -2.15
C GLU A 35 -12.42 3.23 -1.86
N ILE A 36 -12.31 1.97 -2.28
CA ILE A 36 -11.08 1.18 -2.11
C ILE A 36 -9.98 1.73 -3.05
N GLY A 37 -10.36 2.07 -4.29
CA GLY A 37 -9.46 2.73 -5.25
C GLY A 37 -8.98 4.10 -4.73
N ARG A 38 -9.89 4.88 -4.12
CA ARG A 38 -9.52 6.16 -3.50
C ARG A 38 -8.52 6.00 -2.36
N LEU A 39 -8.64 4.96 -1.53
CA LEU A 39 -7.64 4.70 -0.48
C LEU A 39 -6.25 4.44 -1.06
N LYS A 40 -6.17 3.69 -2.17
CA LYS A 40 -4.91 3.49 -2.91
C LYS A 40 -4.33 4.81 -3.44
N GLU A 41 -5.17 5.67 -4.01
CA GLU A 41 -4.76 7.01 -4.48
C GLU A 41 -4.31 7.91 -3.32
N GLU A 42 -5.02 7.89 -2.19
CA GLU A 42 -4.64 8.64 -0.98
C GLU A 42 -3.28 8.19 -0.43
N MET A 43 -2.96 6.90 -0.49
CA MET A 43 -1.62 6.40 -0.11
C MET A 43 -0.53 6.98 -1.00
N LEU A 44 -0.74 6.97 -2.32
CA LEU A 44 0.21 7.55 -3.28
C LEU A 44 0.36 9.07 -3.07
N ALA A 45 -0.75 9.79 -2.86
CA ALA A 45 -0.75 11.21 -2.58
C ALA A 45 -0.03 11.57 -1.25
N ALA A 46 -0.06 10.67 -0.27
CA ALA A 46 0.68 10.80 0.99
C ALA A 46 2.18 10.45 0.87
N GLY A 47 2.68 10.12 -0.31
CA GLY A 47 4.09 9.82 -0.55
C GLY A 47 4.45 8.34 -0.51
N ALA A 48 3.48 7.43 -0.63
CA ALA A 48 3.80 6.02 -0.88
C ALA A 48 4.50 5.88 -2.24
N VAL A 49 5.60 5.13 -2.26
CA VAL A 49 6.30 4.72 -3.49
C VAL A 49 5.43 3.77 -4.32
N TYR A 50 4.60 2.99 -3.65
CA TYR A 50 3.72 2.03 -4.27
C TYR A 50 2.50 1.80 -3.38
N SER A 51 1.35 1.54 -3.97
CA SER A 51 0.15 1.13 -3.24
C SER A 51 -0.66 0.16 -4.07
N ALA A 52 -1.27 -0.82 -3.40
CA ALA A 52 -2.15 -1.80 -4.02
C ALA A 52 -3.11 -2.40 -3.00
N MET A 53 -4.15 -3.04 -3.50
CA MET A 53 -4.99 -3.93 -2.71
C MET A 53 -4.23 -5.23 -2.38
N SER A 54 -4.49 -5.82 -1.21
CA SER A 54 -3.96 -7.13 -0.81
C SER A 54 -4.98 -8.24 -1.08
N GLY A 55 -4.60 -9.24 -1.89
CA GLY A 55 -5.47 -10.38 -2.23
C GLY A 55 -6.78 -9.95 -2.89
N SER A 56 -7.90 -10.55 -2.52
CA SER A 56 -9.23 -10.13 -3.01
C SER A 56 -9.79 -8.87 -2.31
N GLY A 57 -8.99 -8.22 -1.46
CA GLY A 57 -9.41 -7.05 -0.69
C GLY A 57 -10.18 -7.38 0.60
N SER A 58 -10.69 -6.37 1.31
CA SER A 58 -10.71 -4.93 0.97
C SER A 58 -9.49 -4.14 1.46
N SER A 59 -8.51 -4.82 2.08
CA SER A 59 -7.31 -4.16 2.61
C SER A 59 -6.45 -3.56 1.50
N VAL A 60 -6.06 -2.29 1.67
CA VAL A 60 -5.09 -1.60 0.84
C VAL A 60 -3.80 -1.43 1.65
N TYR A 61 -2.65 -1.56 0.98
CA TYR A 61 -1.34 -1.31 1.59
C TYR A 61 -0.53 -0.35 0.72
N GLY A 62 0.42 0.32 1.37
CA GLY A 62 1.34 1.26 0.74
C GLY A 62 2.76 1.05 1.24
N LEU A 63 3.74 1.15 0.36
CA LEU A 63 5.15 1.10 0.69
C LEU A 63 5.71 2.52 0.75
N PHE A 64 6.29 2.89 1.88
CA PHE A 64 6.86 4.21 2.11
C PHE A 64 8.37 4.09 2.34
N ARG A 65 9.14 5.08 1.87
CA ARG A 65 10.58 5.19 2.21
C ARG A 65 10.77 5.71 3.62
N GLU A 66 9.93 6.66 4.02
CA GLU A 66 10.02 7.38 5.28
C GLU A 66 8.72 7.24 6.06
N GLY A 67 8.83 7.09 7.39
CA GLY A 67 7.69 6.86 8.25
C GLY A 67 6.75 8.07 8.41
N ALA A 68 7.23 9.30 8.23
CA ALA A 68 6.45 10.50 8.54
C ALA A 68 5.14 10.63 7.72
N GLY A 69 5.21 10.36 6.41
CA GLY A 69 4.03 10.37 5.53
C GLY A 69 3.06 9.23 5.88
N ALA A 70 3.60 8.04 6.13
CA ALA A 70 2.81 6.86 6.52
C ALA A 70 2.06 7.08 7.84
N GLU A 71 2.73 7.63 8.86
CA GLU A 71 2.12 7.89 10.17
C GLU A 71 1.08 9.00 10.11
N SER A 72 1.33 10.07 9.35
CA SER A 72 0.38 11.17 9.17
C SER A 72 -0.90 10.67 8.49
N LEU A 73 -0.78 9.90 7.42
CA LEU A 73 -1.94 9.28 6.75
C LEU A 73 -2.63 8.27 7.67
N ALA A 74 -1.87 7.46 8.41
CA ALA A 74 -2.46 6.47 9.31
C ALA A 74 -3.28 7.12 10.43
N ALA A 75 -2.81 8.23 11.00
CA ALA A 75 -3.58 9.02 11.96
C ALA A 75 -4.90 9.54 11.36
N LEU A 76 -4.84 10.09 10.14
CA LEU A 76 -6.02 10.58 9.42
C LEU A 76 -7.03 9.46 9.13
N LEU A 77 -6.56 8.29 8.66
CA LEU A 77 -7.42 7.15 8.34
C LEU A 77 -8.07 6.56 9.59
N ARG A 78 -7.34 6.47 10.72
CA ARG A 78 -7.91 6.08 12.02
C ARG A 78 -9.00 7.05 12.47
N ALA A 79 -8.77 8.36 12.33
CA ALA A 79 -9.78 9.38 12.64
C ALA A 79 -11.04 9.27 11.76
N ARG A 80 -10.90 8.78 10.53
CA ARG A 80 -12.01 8.44 9.62
C ARG A 80 -12.66 7.08 9.90
N GLY A 81 -12.20 6.35 10.93
CA GLY A 81 -12.77 5.06 11.35
C GLY A 81 -12.17 3.84 10.65
N TYR A 82 -11.12 3.98 9.84
CA TYR A 82 -10.44 2.84 9.23
C TYR A 82 -9.54 2.13 10.24
N ARG A 83 -9.52 0.79 10.18
CA ARG A 83 -8.50 -0.01 10.88
C ARG A 83 -7.18 0.10 10.12
N THR A 84 -6.24 0.86 10.67
CA THR A 84 -4.97 1.17 10.01
C THR A 84 -3.78 0.84 10.90
N PHE A 85 -2.81 0.12 10.34
CA PHE A 85 -1.58 -0.31 10.99
C PHE A 85 -0.39 0.19 10.19
N THR A 86 0.66 0.61 10.90
CA THR A 86 1.97 0.92 10.33
C THR A 86 2.94 -0.14 10.83
N THR A 87 3.77 -0.66 9.93
CA THR A 87 4.74 -1.70 10.27
C THR A 87 6.05 -1.41 9.58
N SER A 88 7.14 -1.49 10.33
CA SER A 88 8.48 -1.45 9.76
C SER A 88 8.75 -2.74 8.97
N PRO A 89 9.66 -2.69 7.98
CA PRO A 89 10.23 -3.90 7.41
C PRO A 89 10.81 -4.79 8.52
N HIS A 90 10.69 -6.11 8.38
CA HIS A 90 11.17 -7.09 9.37
C HIS A 90 10.45 -7.08 10.72
N PHE A 91 9.14 -6.78 10.74
CA PHE A 91 8.33 -6.98 11.94
C PHE A 91 8.49 -8.40 12.50
N LEU A 92 8.86 -8.46 13.78
CA LEU A 92 8.88 -9.68 14.58
C LEU A 92 7.76 -9.51 15.63
N PRO A 93 6.71 -10.34 15.62
CA PRO A 93 5.74 -10.32 16.70
C PRO A 93 6.45 -10.63 18.02
N ALA A 94 6.06 -9.93 19.09
CA ALA A 94 6.48 -10.31 20.43
C ALA A 94 5.95 -11.72 20.73
N GLU A 95 6.80 -12.56 21.34
CA GLU A 95 6.46 -13.91 21.81
C GLU A 95 5.24 -13.92 22.76
#